data_AF-A0AAV1JGJ6-F1
#
_entry.id   AF-A0AAV1JGJ6-F1
#
_cell.length_a   1.000
_cell.length_b   1.000
_cell.length_c   1.000
_cell.angle_alpha   90.00
_cell.angle_beta   90.00
_cell.angle_gamma   90.00
#
_symmetry.space_group_name_H-M   'P 1'
#
loop_
_entity.id
_entity.type
_entity.pdbx_description
1 polymer ?
#
loop_
_entity_poly.entity_id
_entity_poly.type
_entity_poly.pdbx_seq_one_letter_code
_entity_poly.pdbx_strand_id
1 'polypeptide(L)'
;MIAVCRDQTSYYNISVGKEQITMACSCDYILPTKKGWDLHYDNCRLNWNKDKPFPKNDDGTIRLPNEHLNKLDCDILYHLGFVTGKDDLEAMFGDVKFVCMGGTKYRMKAVAAYMSELLKVPCDLKNLVKDAHRYVMYKVGPVLCVNHGIGIPSLSVVLEEVLKLLSYAKAKDPVFFRLGTSGGMGIPAGSVVISSWGMSGTLEKTYDLPILGKMQKFPSIFDKRLNQELYSISINEDFNTCVAGTVAANDFYRGEGRTDGAFCDYTEADKFEFLQKLVSLGVRNLEMEATAFASYTREAGVRAADLCVTFLDRLLGDQVTPDQGTLSKWQQRPAQIVGKYIAQYYGLGTHLLREKRIQNLAGCIFDSPAPMKTCPIKNIHLSQVKRSEALSGRLSKSASELSCSAPVQASPPRARSAHHHTPLSVVHRTHHFFSNLKNRWHRSKSRERCPAGTILSVAPGADSSGTEYDHSSDHTPANSPLHRKRKGQLKEQVDIVKLFPSI
;
A
#
# COMPACT_ATOMS: atom_id res chain seq x y z
N MET A 1 6.71 29.15 15.11
CA MET A 1 8.11 28.92 14.70
C MET A 1 8.73 27.95 15.70
N ILE A 2 9.01 26.72 15.29
CA ILE A 2 9.67 25.71 16.14
C ILE A 2 11.12 25.64 15.67
N ALA A 3 12.06 25.92 16.58
CA ALA A 3 13.49 25.94 16.28
C ALA A 3 14.06 24.50 16.31
N VAL A 4 14.83 24.14 15.28
CA VAL A 4 15.52 22.86 15.14
C VAL A 4 16.95 23.00 15.65
N CYS A 5 17.36 22.19 16.63
CA CYS A 5 18.76 22.10 17.07
C CYS A 5 19.59 21.34 16.02
N ARG A 6 20.71 21.91 15.56
CA ARG A 6 21.70 21.28 14.67
C ARG A 6 23.07 21.34 15.32
N ASP A 7 23.74 20.21 15.51
CA ASP A 7 25.17 20.05 15.15
C ASP A 7 25.70 18.62 15.44
N GLN A 8 26.01 17.87 14.37
CA GLN A 8 27.01 16.77 14.33
C GLN A 8 27.46 16.58 12.87
N THR A 9 28.52 17.27 12.43
CA THR A 9 29.13 17.07 11.10
C THR A 9 30.40 16.23 11.21
N SER A 10 30.51 15.15 10.42
CA SER A 10 31.72 14.32 10.30
C SER A 10 32.30 14.43 8.88
N TYR A 11 33.61 14.65 8.76
CA TYR A 11 34.33 14.79 7.49
C TYR A 11 35.13 13.52 7.16
N TYR A 12 35.17 13.12 5.88
CA TYR A 12 36.03 12.05 5.37
C TYR A 12 36.85 12.53 4.17
N ASN A 13 38.15 12.25 4.18
CA ASN A 13 39.08 12.55 3.09
C ASN A 13 39.20 11.34 2.15
N ILE A 14 38.93 11.52 0.86
CA ILE A 14 39.20 10.50 -0.17
C ILE A 14 40.22 11.10 -1.15
N SER A 15 41.41 10.49 -1.22
CA SER A 15 42.46 10.89 -2.15
C SER A 15 42.27 10.22 -3.51
N VAL A 16 41.78 10.97 -4.50
CA VAL A 16 41.93 10.66 -5.92
C VAL A 16 42.72 11.82 -6.53
N GLY A 17 43.69 11.52 -7.39
CA GLY A 17 44.73 12.45 -7.84
C GLY A 17 44.22 13.85 -8.22
N LYS A 18 44.83 14.86 -7.58
CA LYS A 18 44.76 16.31 -7.88
C LYS A 18 43.36 16.92 -7.99
N GLU A 19 42.56 16.76 -6.95
CA GLU A 19 41.74 17.82 -6.30
C GLU A 19 41.10 17.19 -5.06
N GLN A 20 41.41 17.72 -3.88
CA GLN A 20 40.94 17.14 -2.61
C GLN A 20 39.49 17.59 -2.34
N ILE A 21 38.51 16.97 -2.99
CA ILE A 21 37.09 17.22 -2.71
C ILE A 21 36.75 16.46 -1.41
N THR A 22 36.74 17.16 -0.28
CA THR A 22 36.17 16.65 0.97
C THR A 22 34.66 16.53 0.81
N MET A 23 34.14 15.31 0.60
CA MET A 23 32.69 15.09 0.62
C MET A 23 32.21 15.15 2.06
N ALA A 24 31.45 16.19 2.40
CA ALA A 24 30.85 16.31 3.73
C ALA A 24 29.66 15.36 3.88
N CYS A 25 29.47 14.82 5.08
CA CYS A 25 28.26 14.13 5.46
C CYS A 25 27.03 15.00 5.17
N SER A 26 25.99 14.42 4.56
CA SER A 26 24.74 15.10 4.24
C SER A 26 23.55 14.57 5.05
N CYS A 27 23.82 13.94 6.21
CA CYS A 27 22.78 13.49 7.12
C CYS A 27 22.28 14.64 7.98
N ASP A 28 20.97 14.71 8.19
CA ASP A 28 20.33 15.67 9.12
C ASP A 28 20.16 15.09 10.54
N TYR A 29 20.55 13.83 10.76
CA TYR A 29 20.52 13.11 12.05
C TYR A 29 19.29 13.41 12.91
N ILE A 30 18.10 13.04 12.40
CA ILE A 30 16.82 13.30 13.07
C ILE A 30 16.86 12.83 14.54
N LEU A 31 17.40 11.64 14.79
CA LEU A 31 17.77 11.19 16.13
C LEU A 31 19.29 11.07 16.28
N PRO A 32 19.84 11.34 17.48
CA PRO A 32 21.25 11.10 17.77
C PRO A 32 21.64 9.65 17.50
N THR A 33 22.78 9.44 16.84
CA THR A 33 23.30 8.11 16.55
C THR A 33 23.70 7.38 17.84
N LYS A 34 23.22 6.15 18.02
CA LYS A 34 23.56 5.29 19.17
C LYS A 34 24.60 4.25 18.79
N LYS A 35 25.28 3.69 19.79
CA LYS A 35 26.26 2.60 19.58
C LYS A 35 25.62 1.43 18.84
N GLY A 36 26.28 0.95 17.79
CA GLY A 36 25.81 -0.17 16.96
C GLY A 36 24.83 0.23 15.85
N TRP A 37 24.50 1.50 15.72
CA TRP A 37 23.72 2.01 14.59
C TRP A 37 24.61 2.30 13.39
N ASP A 38 24.02 2.26 12.19
CA ASP A 38 24.71 2.74 11.01
C ASP A 38 25.03 4.23 11.19
N LEU A 39 26.18 4.67 10.68
CA LEU A 39 26.65 6.04 10.91
C LEU A 39 25.96 7.07 10.01
N HIS A 40 25.38 6.63 8.90
CA HIS A 40 24.78 7.48 7.88
C HIS A 40 23.51 6.85 7.34
N TYR A 41 22.56 7.70 6.92
CA TYR A 41 21.43 7.29 6.11
C TYR A 41 21.88 6.80 4.73
N ASP A 42 21.06 5.99 4.07
CA ASP A 42 21.38 5.41 2.77
C ASP A 42 21.49 6.48 1.68
N ASN A 43 20.79 7.61 1.84
CA ASN A 43 20.85 8.76 0.94
C ASN A 43 21.92 9.80 1.33
N CYS A 44 22.86 9.46 2.21
CA CYS A 44 24.01 10.31 2.53
C CYS A 44 25.01 10.33 1.38
N ARG A 45 25.62 11.49 1.09
CA ARG A 45 26.71 11.62 0.09
C ARG A 45 27.87 10.63 0.31
N LEU A 46 28.14 10.27 1.56
CA LEU A 46 29.19 9.32 1.92
C LEU A 46 28.81 7.85 1.64
N ASN A 47 27.51 7.53 1.68
CA ASN A 47 27.00 6.17 1.44
C ASN A 47 26.42 5.98 0.04
N TRP A 48 26.18 7.06 -0.70
CA TRP A 48 25.53 7.00 -2.00
C TRP A 48 26.41 6.27 -3.03
N ASN A 49 25.77 5.51 -3.91
CA ASN A 49 26.46 4.81 -4.98
C ASN A 49 27.13 5.81 -5.93
N LYS A 50 28.46 5.78 -6.00
CA LYS A 50 29.28 6.68 -6.83
C LYS A 50 29.05 6.51 -8.33
N ASP A 51 28.53 5.37 -8.76
CA ASP A 51 28.19 5.09 -10.16
C ASP A 51 26.86 5.72 -10.58
N LYS A 52 26.09 6.27 -9.63
CA LYS A 52 24.82 6.96 -9.89
C LYS A 52 24.94 8.45 -9.57
N PRO A 53 24.29 9.34 -10.34
CA PRO A 53 24.16 10.74 -9.96
C PRO A 53 23.59 10.87 -8.55
N PHE A 54 24.10 11.83 -7.78
CA PHE A 54 23.56 12.10 -6.46
C PHE A 54 22.14 12.71 -6.61
N PRO A 55 21.12 12.16 -5.92
CA PRO A 55 19.71 12.41 -6.20
C PRO A 55 19.16 13.65 -5.48
N LYS A 56 20.04 14.52 -4.97
CA LYS A 56 19.69 15.74 -4.23
C LYS A 56 20.58 16.90 -4.65
N ASN A 57 20.01 18.09 -4.63
CA ASN A 57 20.78 19.32 -4.75
C ASN A 57 21.49 19.65 -3.44
N ASP A 58 22.41 20.61 -3.47
CA ASP A 58 23.20 21.00 -2.28
C ASP A 58 22.34 21.58 -1.15
N ASP A 59 21.18 22.13 -1.47
CA ASP A 59 20.24 22.68 -0.51
C ASP A 59 19.25 21.64 0.06
N GLY A 60 19.39 20.37 -0.30
CA GLY A 60 18.57 19.25 0.18
C GLY A 60 17.32 18.98 -0.67
N THR A 61 17.06 19.73 -1.73
CA THR A 61 15.91 19.49 -2.62
C THR A 61 16.08 18.25 -3.48
N ILE A 62 14.96 17.58 -3.80
CA ILE A 62 14.95 16.34 -4.60
C ILE A 62 15.33 16.63 -6.05
N ARG A 63 16.30 15.87 -6.58
CA ARG A 63 16.63 15.86 -8.01
C ARG A 63 16.19 14.53 -8.63
N LEU A 64 15.18 14.58 -9.49
CA LEU A 64 14.71 13.40 -10.22
C LEU A 64 15.65 13.05 -11.39
N PRO A 65 15.95 11.76 -11.63
CA PRO A 65 16.87 11.35 -12.69
C PRO A 65 16.27 11.42 -14.11
N ASN A 66 14.97 11.68 -14.23
CA ASN A 66 14.29 11.73 -15.52
C ASN A 66 14.53 13.08 -16.22
N GLU A 67 15.50 13.11 -17.15
CA GLU A 67 15.84 14.30 -17.94
C GLU A 67 14.71 14.80 -18.85
N HIS A 68 13.73 13.96 -19.18
CA HIS A 68 12.59 14.36 -20.01
C HIS A 68 11.69 15.37 -19.29
N LEU A 69 11.67 15.38 -17.95
CA LEU A 69 10.90 16.35 -17.17
C LEU A 69 11.34 17.80 -17.45
N ASN A 70 12.64 18.01 -17.70
CA ASN A 70 13.19 19.34 -18.01
C ASN A 70 12.77 19.88 -19.38
N LYS A 71 12.21 19.02 -20.24
CA LYS A 71 11.75 19.37 -21.59
C LYS A 71 10.26 19.68 -21.64
N LEU A 72 9.56 19.54 -20.52
CA LEU A 72 8.14 19.84 -20.43
C LEU A 72 7.96 21.33 -20.13
N ASP A 73 7.17 22.01 -20.95
CA ASP A 73 6.70 23.37 -20.62
C ASP A 73 5.82 23.35 -19.37
N CYS A 74 5.11 22.24 -19.18
CA CYS A 74 4.16 22.00 -18.11
C CYS A 74 4.01 20.49 -17.87
N ASP A 75 3.99 20.07 -16.61
CA ASP A 75 3.70 18.70 -16.18
C ASP A 75 2.34 18.63 -15.50
N ILE A 76 1.55 17.61 -15.85
CA ILE A 76 0.21 17.35 -15.33
C ILE A 76 0.32 16.12 -14.41
N LEU A 77 0.15 16.35 -13.11
CA LEU A 77 0.02 15.28 -12.11
C LEU A 77 -1.43 14.79 -12.14
N TYR A 78 -1.76 14.01 -13.18
CA TYR A 78 -3.13 13.68 -13.56
C TYR A 78 -3.94 13.04 -12.42
N HIS A 79 -3.34 12.14 -11.65
CA HIS A 79 -4.05 11.41 -10.60
C HIS A 79 -4.17 12.21 -9.29
N LEU A 80 -3.40 13.29 -9.15
CA LEU A 80 -3.53 14.27 -8.06
C LEU A 80 -4.30 15.54 -8.48
N GLY A 81 -4.43 15.81 -9.78
CA GLY A 81 -5.14 16.98 -10.30
C GLY A 81 -4.35 18.29 -10.25
N PHE A 82 -3.02 18.23 -10.14
CA PHE A 82 -2.14 19.41 -10.14
C PHE A 82 -1.47 19.61 -11.50
N VAL A 83 -1.18 20.86 -11.83
CA VAL A 83 -0.56 21.28 -13.10
C VAL A 83 0.54 22.30 -12.79
N THR A 84 1.79 21.99 -13.15
CA THR A 84 2.90 22.93 -12.94
C THR A 84 2.68 24.21 -13.74
N GLY A 85 2.97 25.38 -13.15
CA GLY A 85 2.76 26.68 -13.78
C GLY A 85 1.32 27.23 -13.64
N LYS A 86 0.35 26.38 -13.29
CA LYS A 86 -0.98 26.82 -12.83
C LYS A 86 -1.07 26.84 -11.31
N ASP A 87 -0.60 25.77 -10.67
CA ASP A 87 -0.61 25.63 -9.22
C ASP A 87 0.74 26.06 -8.64
N ASP A 88 0.72 26.85 -7.57
CA ASP A 88 1.91 27.24 -6.83
C ASP A 88 2.36 26.12 -5.88
N LEU A 89 2.96 25.08 -6.45
CA LEU A 89 3.37 23.89 -5.71
C LEU A 89 4.40 24.18 -4.62
N GLU A 90 5.28 25.16 -4.83
CA GLU A 90 6.28 25.58 -3.84
C GLU A 90 5.60 26.21 -2.61
N ALA A 91 4.65 27.12 -2.80
CA ALA A 91 3.88 27.67 -1.69
C ALA A 91 3.00 26.63 -1.00
N MET A 92 2.45 25.68 -1.76
CA MET A 92 1.54 24.66 -1.22
C MET A 92 2.26 23.55 -0.46
N PHE A 93 3.46 23.15 -0.89
CA PHE A 93 4.11 21.91 -0.44
C PHE A 93 5.61 22.02 -0.13
N GLY A 94 6.25 23.18 -0.29
CA GLY A 94 7.69 23.33 -0.07
C GLY A 94 8.15 23.10 1.37
N ASP A 95 7.24 23.21 2.35
CA ASP A 95 7.48 22.94 3.76
C ASP A 95 7.28 21.46 4.16
N VAL A 96 6.88 20.59 3.23
CA VAL A 96 6.66 19.17 3.52
C VAL A 96 8.00 18.50 3.87
N LYS A 97 8.06 17.95 5.09
CA LYS A 97 9.20 17.16 5.59
C LYS A 97 8.87 15.68 5.73
N PHE A 98 7.61 15.33 5.98
CA PHE A 98 7.19 13.95 6.22
C PHE A 98 6.01 13.58 5.33
N VAL A 99 6.09 12.42 4.68
CA VAL A 99 5.01 11.88 3.86
C VAL A 99 4.55 10.56 4.47
N CYS A 100 3.31 10.49 4.89
CA CYS A 100 2.67 9.26 5.34
C CYS A 100 1.77 8.73 4.21
N MET A 101 1.93 7.47 3.86
CA MET A 101 1.14 6.79 2.82
C MET A 101 0.47 5.54 3.39
N GLY A 102 -0.74 5.21 2.94
CA GLY A 102 -1.46 4.02 3.38
C GLY A 102 -2.61 3.65 2.45
N GLY A 103 -3.17 2.44 2.57
CA GLY A 103 -4.07 1.94 1.52
C GLY A 103 -5.38 2.72 1.40
N THR A 104 -6.11 2.87 2.50
CA THR A 104 -7.48 3.39 2.48
C THR A 104 -7.56 4.90 2.74
N LYS A 105 -8.55 5.54 2.09
CA LYS A 105 -8.86 6.97 2.28
C LYS A 105 -9.16 7.30 3.75
N TYR A 106 -9.95 6.45 4.41
CA TYR A 106 -10.32 6.61 5.83
C TYR A 106 -9.12 6.57 6.77
N ARG A 107 -8.21 5.61 6.57
CA ARG A 107 -7.00 5.48 7.39
C ARG A 107 -6.14 6.73 7.27
N MET A 108 -5.95 7.24 6.05
CA MET A 108 -5.11 8.43 5.85
C MET A 108 -5.74 9.71 6.38
N LYS A 109 -7.07 9.82 6.38
CA LYS A 109 -7.76 10.91 7.11
C LYS A 109 -7.54 10.80 8.62
N ALA A 110 -7.63 9.59 9.19
CA ALA A 110 -7.39 9.35 10.62
C ALA A 110 -5.93 9.63 11.01
N VAL A 111 -4.95 9.25 10.18
CA VAL A 111 -3.54 9.61 10.38
C VAL A 111 -3.35 11.12 10.35
N ALA A 112 -3.96 11.83 9.40
CA ALA A 112 -3.90 13.29 9.36
C ALA A 112 -4.52 13.93 10.63
N ALA A 113 -5.67 13.45 11.08
CA ALA A 113 -6.30 13.92 12.32
C ALA A 113 -5.37 13.69 13.54
N TYR A 114 -4.79 12.49 13.64
CA TYR A 114 -3.84 12.14 14.69
C TYR A 114 -2.59 13.06 14.67
N MET A 115 -2.02 13.33 13.49
CA MET A 115 -0.87 14.22 13.37
C MET A 115 -1.22 15.67 13.73
N SER A 116 -2.43 16.13 13.40
CA SER A 116 -2.94 17.47 13.75
C SER A 116 -2.98 17.66 15.26
N GLU A 117 -3.55 16.68 15.97
CA GLU A 117 -3.60 16.67 17.44
C GLU A 117 -2.19 16.58 18.05
N LEU A 118 -1.39 15.63 17.58
CA LEU A 118 -0.05 15.36 18.13
C LEU A 118 0.89 16.56 18.00
N LEU A 119 0.87 17.23 16.85
CA LEU A 119 1.73 18.37 16.56
C LEU A 119 1.11 19.71 16.98
N LYS A 120 -0.13 19.70 17.48
CA LYS A 120 -0.90 20.90 17.84
C LYS A 120 -0.99 21.89 16.68
N VAL A 121 -1.16 21.36 15.45
CA VAL A 121 -1.31 22.14 14.22
C VAL A 121 -2.75 22.03 13.76
N PRO A 122 -3.57 23.10 13.87
CA PRO A 122 -4.93 23.07 13.38
C PRO A 122 -4.98 22.69 11.89
N CYS A 123 -5.86 21.76 11.54
CA CYS A 123 -6.07 21.30 10.18
C CYS A 123 -7.56 21.04 9.96
N ASP A 124 -8.11 21.57 8.87
CA ASP A 124 -9.50 21.37 8.45
C ASP A 124 -9.74 19.98 7.84
N LEU A 125 -8.68 19.18 7.66
CA LEU A 125 -8.69 17.88 6.99
C LEU A 125 -9.37 17.93 5.62
N LYS A 126 -9.18 19.03 4.89
CA LYS A 126 -9.65 19.17 3.52
C LYS A 126 -8.87 18.25 2.59
N ASN A 127 -9.59 17.45 1.80
CA ASN A 127 -8.97 16.66 0.74
C ASN A 127 -8.51 17.57 -0.41
N LEU A 128 -7.20 17.71 -0.58
CA LEU A 128 -6.59 18.59 -1.58
C LEU A 128 -6.75 18.07 -3.02
N VAL A 129 -7.03 16.79 -3.20
CA VAL A 129 -7.13 16.14 -4.51
C VAL A 129 -8.52 15.54 -4.76
N LYS A 130 -9.56 16.11 -4.15
CA LYS A 130 -10.95 15.63 -4.22
C LYS A 130 -11.46 15.46 -5.66
N ASP A 131 -11.05 16.34 -6.55
CA ASP A 131 -11.54 16.40 -7.94
C ASP A 131 -10.80 15.40 -8.85
N ALA A 132 -9.72 14.77 -8.36
CA ALA A 132 -9.03 13.69 -9.07
C ALA A 132 -9.64 12.30 -8.80
N HIS A 133 -10.57 12.20 -7.83
CA HIS A 133 -11.42 11.05 -7.47
C HIS A 133 -10.72 9.75 -6.99
N ARG A 134 -9.50 9.47 -7.43
CA ARG A 134 -8.77 8.23 -7.16
C ARG A 134 -8.15 8.22 -5.76
N TYR A 135 -7.43 9.29 -5.43
CA TYR A 135 -6.71 9.42 -4.17
C TYR A 135 -7.32 10.49 -3.26
N VAL A 136 -6.84 10.52 -2.02
CA VAL A 136 -7.03 11.61 -1.05
C VAL A 136 -5.67 12.08 -0.59
N MET A 137 -5.59 13.37 -0.30
CA MET A 137 -4.39 14.02 0.17
C MET A 137 -4.77 15.04 1.24
N TYR A 138 -4.17 14.92 2.42
CA TYR A 138 -4.34 15.85 3.53
C TYR A 138 -2.97 16.41 3.92
N LYS A 139 -2.91 17.70 4.25
CA LYS A 139 -1.67 18.35 4.70
C LYS A 139 -1.87 18.94 6.09
N VAL A 140 -1.00 18.56 7.02
CA VAL A 140 -1.00 19.00 8.42
C VAL A 140 0.37 19.61 8.71
N GLY A 141 0.47 20.94 8.56
CA GLY A 141 1.76 21.63 8.59
C GLY A 141 2.76 20.94 7.65
N PRO A 142 3.90 20.43 8.15
CA PRO A 142 4.94 19.78 7.36
C PRO A 142 4.69 18.28 7.05
N VAL A 143 3.52 17.73 7.42
CA VAL A 143 3.16 16.32 7.20
C VAL A 143 2.12 16.19 6.09
N LEU A 144 2.45 15.43 5.05
CA LEU A 144 1.55 15.08 3.95
C LEU A 144 1.02 13.65 4.14
N CYS A 145 -0.29 13.45 4.09
CA CYS A 145 -0.95 12.15 4.24
C CYS A 145 -1.69 11.80 2.95
N VAL A 146 -1.29 10.70 2.28
CA VAL A 146 -1.81 10.32 0.95
C VAL A 146 -2.23 8.85 0.94
N ASN A 147 -3.41 8.52 0.40
CA ASN A 147 -3.75 7.10 0.21
C ASN A 147 -3.19 6.55 -1.09
N HIS A 148 -2.93 5.24 -1.15
CA HIS A 148 -2.35 4.59 -2.33
C HIS A 148 -3.15 3.41 -2.87
N GLY A 149 -4.32 3.09 -2.31
CA GLY A 149 -5.12 1.94 -2.74
C GLY A 149 -4.48 0.60 -2.37
N ILE A 150 -4.64 -0.40 -3.23
CA ILE A 150 -4.13 -1.76 -3.01
C ILE A 150 -3.28 -2.17 -4.22
N GLY A 151 -2.13 -2.78 -3.93
CA GLY A 151 -1.21 -3.35 -4.90
C GLY A 151 -0.22 -2.33 -5.48
N ILE A 152 0.92 -2.86 -5.92
CA ILE A 152 2.00 -2.12 -6.57
C ILE A 152 1.53 -1.18 -7.70
N PRO A 153 0.63 -1.57 -8.62
CA PRO A 153 0.20 -0.68 -9.69
C PRO A 153 -0.50 0.59 -9.18
N SER A 154 -1.30 0.49 -8.11
CA SER A 154 -1.96 1.64 -7.52
C SER A 154 -0.94 2.51 -6.75
N LEU A 155 -0.05 1.89 -5.97
CA LEU A 155 0.99 2.61 -5.24
C LEU A 155 1.93 3.39 -6.15
N SER A 156 2.49 2.73 -7.18
CA SER A 156 3.52 3.32 -8.05
C SER A 156 3.03 4.61 -8.72
N VAL A 157 1.79 4.65 -9.18
CA VAL A 157 1.17 5.85 -9.78
C VAL A 157 1.22 7.03 -8.82
N VAL A 158 0.71 6.88 -7.60
CA VAL A 158 0.64 8.01 -6.66
C VAL A 158 2.01 8.34 -6.08
N LEU A 159 2.88 7.35 -5.87
CA LEU A 159 4.22 7.56 -5.34
C LEU A 159 5.07 8.39 -6.32
N GLU A 160 5.04 8.05 -7.62
CA GLU A 160 5.74 8.84 -8.64
C GLU A 160 5.21 10.28 -8.73
N GLU A 161 3.88 10.48 -8.73
CA GLU A 161 3.32 11.83 -8.76
C GLU A 161 3.63 12.63 -7.49
N VAL A 162 3.68 12.01 -6.31
CA VAL A 162 4.11 12.68 -5.06
C VAL A 162 5.60 13.04 -5.08
N LEU A 163 6.46 12.17 -5.63
CA LEU A 163 7.89 12.46 -5.79
C LEU A 163 8.12 13.64 -6.75
N LYS A 164 7.40 13.67 -7.89
CA LYS A 164 7.39 14.82 -8.81
C LYS A 164 6.89 16.09 -8.12
N LEU A 165 5.74 16.01 -7.43
CA LEU A 165 5.17 17.13 -6.69
C LEU A 165 6.16 17.73 -5.70
N LEU A 166 6.84 16.93 -4.89
CA LEU A 166 7.80 17.41 -3.89
C LEU A 166 9.09 17.93 -4.52
N SER A 167 9.50 17.40 -5.67
CA SER A 167 10.62 17.96 -6.45
C SER A 167 10.26 19.35 -6.99
N TYR A 168 9.10 19.51 -7.62
CA TYR A 168 8.62 20.81 -8.11
C TYR A 168 8.35 21.82 -6.99
N ALA A 169 7.88 21.34 -5.84
CA ALA A 169 7.67 22.16 -4.65
C ALA A 169 8.97 22.56 -3.94
N LYS A 170 10.14 22.05 -4.38
CA LYS A 170 11.45 22.26 -3.73
C LYS A 170 11.43 21.85 -2.25
N ALA A 171 10.74 20.77 -1.93
CA ALA A 171 10.74 20.20 -0.58
C ALA A 171 12.14 19.63 -0.25
N LYS A 172 12.59 19.82 1.00
CA LYS A 172 13.96 19.52 1.44
C LYS A 172 14.05 18.27 2.30
N ASP A 173 14.86 17.32 1.85
CA ASP A 173 15.14 16.04 2.51
C ASP A 173 13.89 15.33 3.11
N PRO A 174 12.79 15.17 2.35
CA PRO A 174 11.59 14.55 2.89
C PRO A 174 11.82 13.09 3.28
N VAL A 175 11.03 12.62 4.26
CA VAL A 175 11.04 11.22 4.72
C VAL A 175 9.67 10.61 4.47
N PHE A 176 9.66 9.45 3.82
CA PHE A 176 8.46 8.74 3.43
C PHE A 176 8.17 7.57 4.38
N PHE A 177 6.92 7.40 4.76
CA PHE A 177 6.46 6.30 5.60
C PHE A 177 5.27 5.62 4.95
N ARG A 178 5.35 4.31 4.80
CA ARG A 178 4.20 3.48 4.47
C ARG A 178 3.62 2.91 5.77
N LEU A 179 2.31 3.10 5.96
CA LEU A 179 1.54 2.72 7.14
C LEU A 179 0.52 1.64 6.76
N GLY A 180 0.98 0.40 6.77
CA GLY A 180 0.29 -0.73 6.18
C GLY A 180 -0.35 -1.69 7.19
N THR A 181 -0.95 -2.72 6.60
CA THR A 181 -1.55 -3.87 7.29
C THR A 181 -1.05 -5.11 6.56
N SER A 182 -0.86 -6.22 7.27
CA SER A 182 -0.20 -7.41 6.71
C SER A 182 -0.66 -8.70 7.38
N GLY A 183 -0.37 -9.83 6.74
CA GLY A 183 -0.37 -11.14 7.41
C GLY A 183 0.97 -11.36 8.09
N GLY A 184 0.99 -11.66 9.40
CA GLY A 184 2.20 -12.00 10.13
C GLY A 184 2.62 -13.46 9.90
N MET A 185 3.86 -13.81 10.22
CA MET A 185 4.36 -15.19 10.20
C MET A 185 5.22 -15.47 11.42
N GLY A 186 4.75 -16.36 12.29
CA GLY A 186 5.44 -16.73 13.53
C GLY A 186 5.54 -15.59 14.53
N ILE A 187 4.61 -14.64 14.47
CA ILE A 187 4.49 -13.49 15.38
C ILE A 187 3.02 -13.25 15.75
N PRO A 188 2.73 -12.80 16.98
CA PRO A 188 1.36 -12.55 17.41
C PRO A 188 0.66 -11.50 16.54
N ALA A 189 -0.66 -11.67 16.35
CA ALA A 189 -1.50 -10.66 15.72
C ALA A 189 -1.42 -9.32 16.49
N GLY A 190 -1.47 -8.23 15.74
CA GLY A 190 -1.27 -6.86 16.22
C GLY A 190 0.19 -6.43 16.31
N SER A 191 1.16 -7.32 16.11
CA SER A 191 2.58 -6.93 16.09
C SER A 191 2.87 -5.96 14.93
N VAL A 192 3.80 -5.03 15.09
CA VAL A 192 4.27 -4.16 14.01
C VAL A 192 5.58 -4.72 13.43
N VAL A 193 5.64 -4.85 12.11
CA VAL A 193 6.86 -5.16 11.38
C VAL A 193 7.37 -3.88 10.73
N ILE A 194 8.62 -3.52 11.03
CA ILE A 194 9.38 -2.48 10.34
C ILE A 194 10.20 -3.18 9.25
N SER A 195 9.83 -2.97 7.99
CA SER A 195 10.42 -3.65 6.85
C SER A 195 11.87 -3.21 6.64
N SER A 196 12.81 -4.16 6.69
CA SER A 196 14.24 -3.95 6.35
C SER A 196 14.52 -4.11 4.85
N TRP A 197 13.72 -4.94 4.17
CA TRP A 197 13.75 -5.15 2.73
C TRP A 197 12.42 -5.74 2.27
N GLY A 198 12.09 -5.52 0.99
CA GLY A 198 10.94 -6.12 0.31
C GLY A 198 11.37 -7.33 -0.51
N MET A 199 10.55 -8.39 -0.53
CA MET A 199 10.74 -9.60 -1.31
C MET A 199 9.58 -9.82 -2.29
N SER A 200 9.90 -10.10 -3.55
CA SER A 200 8.92 -10.40 -4.59
C SER A 200 8.34 -11.81 -4.43
N GLY A 201 7.29 -12.11 -5.20
CA GLY A 201 6.75 -13.47 -5.31
C GLY A 201 7.74 -14.50 -5.88
N THR A 202 8.87 -14.08 -6.46
CA THR A 202 9.96 -14.97 -6.91
C THR A 202 11.03 -15.19 -5.84
N LEU A 203 10.79 -14.72 -4.60
CA LEU A 203 11.69 -14.85 -3.45
C LEU A 203 13.02 -14.09 -3.58
N GLU A 204 13.03 -13.03 -4.40
CA GLU A 204 14.16 -12.14 -4.57
C GLU A 204 13.89 -10.81 -3.86
N LYS A 205 14.95 -10.14 -3.39
CA LYS A 205 14.85 -8.83 -2.72
C LYS A 205 14.75 -7.68 -3.72
N THR A 206 13.86 -7.84 -4.69
CA THR A 206 13.73 -6.95 -5.85
C THR A 206 12.29 -6.54 -6.09
N TYR A 207 12.14 -5.35 -6.66
CA TYR A 207 10.96 -4.95 -7.39
C TYR A 207 11.15 -5.32 -8.86
N ASP A 208 10.27 -6.18 -9.36
CA ASP A 208 10.33 -6.71 -10.71
C ASP A 208 9.28 -5.98 -11.57
N LEU A 209 9.73 -5.25 -12.59
CA LEU A 209 8.88 -4.41 -13.44
C LEU A 209 9.17 -4.67 -14.93
N PRO A 210 8.17 -5.10 -15.72
CA PRO A 210 8.28 -5.14 -17.17
C PRO A 210 8.38 -3.72 -17.75
N ILE A 211 9.53 -3.37 -18.32
CA ILE A 211 9.79 -2.09 -19.00
C ILE A 211 10.08 -2.38 -20.47
N LEU A 212 9.24 -1.87 -21.37
CA LEU A 212 9.36 -2.05 -22.82
C LEU A 212 9.48 -3.55 -23.22
N GLY A 213 8.70 -4.41 -22.57
CA GLY A 213 8.67 -5.86 -22.82
C GLY A 213 9.81 -6.65 -22.18
N LYS A 214 10.69 -6.02 -21.38
CA LYS A 214 11.80 -6.69 -20.69
C LYS A 214 11.61 -6.58 -19.18
N MET A 215 11.76 -7.70 -18.47
CA MET A 215 11.72 -7.68 -17.01
C MET A 215 12.98 -7.00 -16.48
N GLN A 216 12.80 -5.89 -15.80
CA GLN A 216 13.85 -5.20 -15.06
C GLN A 216 13.68 -5.50 -13.57
N LYS A 217 14.79 -5.66 -12.86
CA LYS A 217 14.81 -5.93 -11.42
C LYS A 217 15.53 -4.81 -10.70
N PHE A 218 14.86 -4.22 -9.71
CA PHE A 218 15.38 -3.11 -8.93
C PHE A 218 15.54 -3.52 -7.47
N PRO A 219 16.66 -3.21 -6.79
CA PRO A 219 16.84 -3.58 -5.38
C PRO A 219 15.76 -2.99 -4.47
N SER A 220 15.16 -3.83 -3.63
CA SER A 220 14.12 -3.42 -2.68
C SER A 220 14.63 -3.48 -1.24
N ILE A 221 15.40 -2.47 -0.85
CA ILE A 221 16.06 -2.39 0.46
C ILE A 221 15.73 -1.03 1.12
N PHE A 222 15.30 -1.07 2.38
CA PHE A 222 14.97 0.12 3.16
C PHE A 222 16.19 0.69 3.89
N ASP A 223 16.10 1.98 4.26
CA ASP A 223 17.15 2.67 4.99
C ASP A 223 17.32 2.06 6.40
N LYS A 224 18.47 1.42 6.61
CA LYS A 224 18.75 0.71 7.87
C LYS A 224 18.90 1.66 9.05
N ARG A 225 19.47 2.85 8.84
CA ARG A 225 19.58 3.87 9.89
C ARG A 225 18.19 4.32 10.35
N LEU A 226 17.27 4.59 9.43
CA LEU A 226 15.90 4.99 9.75
C LEU A 226 15.13 3.87 10.47
N ASN A 227 15.29 2.62 10.03
CA ASN A 227 14.69 1.46 10.71
C ASN A 227 15.15 1.33 12.16
N GLN A 228 16.45 1.58 12.44
CA GLN A 228 17.00 1.58 13.80
C GLN A 228 16.38 2.69 14.68
N GLU A 229 16.14 3.88 14.11
CA GLU A 229 15.47 4.99 14.83
C GLU A 229 14.06 4.61 15.25
N LEU A 230 13.26 4.15 14.28
CA LEU A 230 11.86 3.78 14.48
C LEU A 230 11.74 2.61 15.45
N TYR A 231 12.58 1.59 15.32
CA TYR A 231 12.61 0.47 16.26
C TYR A 231 12.92 0.92 17.69
N SER A 232 13.83 1.89 17.85
CA SER A 232 14.17 2.43 19.17
C SER A 232 13.07 3.25 19.81
N ILE A 233 12.13 3.76 19.01
CA ILE A 233 10.92 4.41 19.51
C ILE A 233 9.90 3.35 19.92
N SER A 234 9.76 2.30 19.12
CA SER A 234 8.75 1.26 19.33
C SER A 234 8.98 0.42 20.60
N ILE A 235 10.21 0.35 21.13
CA ILE A 235 10.48 -0.41 22.37
C ILE A 235 9.68 0.07 23.59
N ASN A 236 9.17 1.31 23.55
CA ASN A 236 8.38 1.90 24.63
C ASN A 236 6.86 1.77 24.40
N GLU A 237 6.45 1.04 23.38
CA GLU A 237 5.03 0.75 23.11
C GLU A 237 4.58 -0.51 23.86
N ASP A 238 3.26 -0.63 24.06
CA ASP A 238 2.61 -1.78 24.68
C ASP A 238 2.34 -2.93 23.69
N PHE A 239 2.97 -2.90 22.52
CA PHE A 239 2.83 -3.91 21.48
C PHE A 239 4.16 -4.35 20.90
N ASN A 240 4.20 -5.60 20.45
CA ASN A 240 5.39 -6.20 19.86
C ASN A 240 5.76 -5.46 18.57
N THR A 241 7.06 -5.19 18.41
CA THR A 241 7.61 -4.67 17.18
C THR A 241 8.87 -5.45 16.82
N CYS A 242 9.09 -5.72 15.54
CA CYS A 242 10.32 -6.31 15.03
C CYS A 242 10.78 -5.65 13.73
N VAL A 243 12.06 -5.78 13.42
CA VAL A 243 12.64 -5.40 12.13
C VAL A 243 12.89 -6.69 11.35
N ALA A 244 12.29 -6.84 10.17
CA ALA A 244 12.35 -8.10 9.42
C ALA A 244 12.22 -7.87 7.91
N GLY A 245 12.31 -8.94 7.12
CA GLY A 245 11.90 -8.90 5.72
C GLY A 245 10.38 -8.96 5.56
N THR A 246 9.91 -8.44 4.42
CA THR A 246 8.48 -8.35 4.08
C THR A 246 8.28 -8.86 2.67
N VAL A 247 7.34 -9.78 2.45
CA VAL A 247 6.93 -10.14 1.08
C VAL A 247 5.90 -9.13 0.58
N ALA A 248 6.07 -8.67 -0.66
CA ALA A 248 5.10 -7.88 -1.40
C ALA A 248 4.54 -8.72 -2.55
N ALA A 249 3.35 -9.29 -2.37
CA ALA A 249 2.67 -10.11 -3.36
C ALA A 249 1.86 -9.26 -4.36
N ASN A 250 1.76 -9.72 -5.61
CA ASN A 250 0.90 -9.09 -6.63
C ASN A 250 -0.56 -9.58 -6.57
N ASP A 251 -0.84 -10.58 -5.74
CA ASP A 251 -2.16 -11.16 -5.54
C ASP A 251 -2.33 -11.55 -4.07
N PHE A 252 -3.45 -11.16 -3.46
CA PHE A 252 -3.72 -11.38 -2.05
C PHE A 252 -3.93 -12.86 -1.71
N TYR A 253 -4.50 -13.64 -2.65
CA TYR A 253 -4.85 -15.04 -2.39
C TYR A 253 -3.72 -15.99 -2.76
N ARG A 254 -3.53 -16.27 -4.05
CA ARG A 254 -2.49 -17.21 -4.53
C ARG A 254 -1.10 -16.66 -4.35
N GLY A 255 -0.92 -15.35 -4.57
CA GLY A 255 0.38 -14.69 -4.37
C GLY A 255 0.89 -14.75 -2.93
N GLU A 256 0.00 -14.86 -1.93
CA GLU A 256 0.36 -15.05 -0.53
C GLU A 256 0.16 -16.49 -0.02
N GLY A 257 -0.09 -17.46 -0.91
CA GLY A 257 -0.28 -18.87 -0.57
C GLY A 257 -1.52 -19.16 0.30
N ARG A 258 -2.59 -18.36 0.19
CA ARG A 258 -3.84 -18.57 0.95
C ARG A 258 -4.67 -19.70 0.34
N THR A 259 -5.36 -20.49 1.15
CA THR A 259 -6.22 -21.59 0.67
C THR A 259 -7.71 -21.26 0.69
N ASP A 260 -8.06 -20.00 0.93
CA ASP A 260 -9.43 -19.50 1.09
C ASP A 260 -9.88 -18.57 -0.06
N GLY A 261 -9.15 -18.59 -1.18
CA GLY A 261 -9.50 -17.87 -2.39
C GLY A 261 -10.45 -18.65 -3.30
N ALA A 262 -10.98 -17.98 -4.33
CA ALA A 262 -11.81 -18.61 -5.34
C ALA A 262 -11.06 -19.67 -6.19
N PHE A 263 -9.73 -19.57 -6.25
CA PHE A 263 -8.85 -20.50 -6.97
C PHE A 263 -7.71 -20.92 -6.05
N CYS A 264 -7.43 -22.23 -5.99
CA CYS A 264 -6.33 -22.80 -5.22
C CYS A 264 -5.84 -24.07 -5.93
N ASP A 265 -4.61 -24.04 -6.42
CA ASP A 265 -3.94 -25.12 -7.17
C ASP A 265 -2.77 -25.75 -6.39
N TYR A 266 -2.73 -25.50 -5.08
CA TYR A 266 -1.76 -26.05 -4.13
C TYR A 266 -2.47 -26.53 -2.86
N THR A 267 -1.81 -27.39 -2.10
CA THR A 267 -2.32 -27.95 -0.84
C THR A 267 -1.97 -27.07 0.36
N GLU A 268 -2.58 -27.37 1.50
CA GLU A 268 -2.20 -26.75 2.78
C GLU A 268 -0.74 -27.08 3.17
N ALA A 269 -0.24 -28.26 2.80
CA ALA A 269 1.15 -28.64 3.04
C ALA A 269 2.12 -27.76 2.23
N ASP A 270 1.82 -27.52 0.95
CA ASP A 270 2.61 -26.65 0.07
C ASP A 270 2.63 -25.20 0.61
N LYS A 271 1.48 -24.71 1.08
CA LYS A 271 1.39 -23.41 1.77
C LYS A 271 2.33 -23.37 2.97
N PHE A 272 2.27 -24.35 3.86
CA PHE A 272 3.10 -24.34 5.07
C PHE A 272 4.59 -24.46 4.76
N GLU A 273 4.98 -25.29 3.77
CA GLU A 273 6.36 -25.35 3.29
C GLU A 273 6.83 -23.97 2.80
N PHE A 274 6.02 -23.30 1.98
CA PHE A 274 6.30 -21.95 1.49
C PHE A 274 6.45 -20.93 2.63
N LEU A 275 5.50 -20.86 3.56
CA LEU A 275 5.55 -19.91 4.67
C LEU A 275 6.74 -20.18 5.61
N GLN A 276 7.05 -21.44 5.90
CA GLN A 276 8.23 -21.79 6.70
C GLN A 276 9.53 -21.41 6.00
N LYS A 277 9.60 -21.59 4.67
CA LYS A 277 10.72 -21.10 3.87
C LYS A 277 10.88 -19.59 3.99
N LEU A 278 9.81 -18.81 3.89
CA LEU A 278 9.85 -17.36 4.09
C LEU A 278 10.37 -16.97 5.49
N VAL A 279 9.88 -17.64 6.54
CA VAL A 279 10.34 -17.42 7.92
C VAL A 279 11.84 -17.69 8.06
N SER A 280 12.35 -18.76 7.43
CA SER A 280 13.77 -19.12 7.41
C SER A 280 14.64 -18.08 6.69
N LEU A 281 14.07 -17.37 5.72
CA LEU A 281 14.73 -16.26 5.01
C LEU A 281 14.67 -14.93 5.78
N GLY A 282 14.10 -14.92 6.99
CA GLY A 282 13.98 -13.74 7.83
C GLY A 282 12.76 -12.87 7.54
N VAL A 283 11.77 -13.37 6.78
CA VAL A 283 10.50 -12.68 6.56
C VAL A 283 9.61 -12.84 7.79
N ARG A 284 8.87 -11.80 8.17
CA ARG A 284 7.87 -11.86 9.26
C ARG A 284 6.47 -11.40 8.89
N ASN A 285 6.28 -10.83 7.70
CA ASN A 285 4.95 -10.52 7.21
C ASN A 285 4.85 -10.54 5.67
N LEU A 286 3.61 -10.56 5.18
CA LEU A 286 3.25 -10.41 3.76
C LEU A 286 2.23 -9.27 3.60
N GLU A 287 2.45 -8.45 2.58
CA GLU A 287 1.57 -7.38 2.10
C GLU A 287 1.75 -7.24 0.58
N MET A 288 1.39 -6.12 -0.06
CA MET A 288 1.26 -6.04 -1.52
C MET A 288 1.97 -4.86 -2.20
N GLU A 289 2.94 -4.20 -1.54
CA GLU A 289 3.46 -2.92 -2.04
C GLU A 289 4.90 -2.58 -1.63
N ALA A 290 5.45 -3.22 -0.58
CA ALA A 290 6.74 -2.86 0.00
C ALA A 290 7.88 -2.90 -1.02
N THR A 291 7.83 -3.82 -1.99
CA THR A 291 8.90 -3.98 -3.00
C THR A 291 9.09 -2.70 -3.81
N ALA A 292 8.00 -2.22 -4.41
CA ALA A 292 7.98 -0.99 -5.19
C ALA A 292 8.23 0.24 -4.31
N PHE A 293 7.63 0.31 -3.12
CA PHE A 293 7.80 1.46 -2.22
C PHE A 293 9.29 1.68 -1.87
N ALA A 294 10.00 0.63 -1.47
CA ALA A 294 11.44 0.69 -1.20
C ALA A 294 12.25 1.07 -2.46
N SER A 295 11.94 0.47 -3.61
CA SER A 295 12.70 0.70 -4.85
C SER A 295 12.59 2.16 -5.31
N TYR A 296 11.36 2.68 -5.45
CA TYR A 296 11.12 4.03 -5.94
C TYR A 296 11.69 5.09 -5.01
N THR A 297 11.50 4.95 -3.70
CA THR A 297 12.03 5.91 -2.72
C THR A 297 13.56 5.91 -2.70
N ARG A 298 14.18 4.72 -2.79
CA ARG A 298 15.63 4.58 -2.92
C ARG A 298 16.14 5.22 -4.20
N GLU A 299 15.52 4.97 -5.35
CA GLU A 299 15.94 5.57 -6.63
C GLU A 299 15.79 7.09 -6.64
N ALA A 300 14.76 7.63 -5.99
CA ALA A 300 14.58 9.06 -5.80
C ALA A 300 15.50 9.66 -4.72
N GLY A 301 16.29 8.86 -4.02
CA GLY A 301 17.20 9.35 -2.97
C GLY A 301 16.50 9.90 -1.72
N VAL A 302 15.24 9.53 -1.51
CA VAL A 302 14.49 9.93 -0.31
C VAL A 302 14.56 8.80 0.71
N ARG A 303 14.60 9.17 2.00
CA ARG A 303 14.57 8.17 3.07
C ARG A 303 13.16 7.63 3.17
N ALA A 304 13.04 6.32 3.35
CA ALA A 304 11.74 5.68 3.52
C ALA A 304 11.77 4.52 4.50
N ALA A 305 10.64 4.31 5.17
CA ALA A 305 10.38 3.13 5.98
C ALA A 305 8.95 2.62 5.75
N ASP A 306 8.77 1.32 5.87
CA ASP A 306 7.47 0.66 5.81
C ASP A 306 7.17 -0.02 7.14
N LEU A 307 6.04 0.34 7.73
CA LEU A 307 5.58 -0.14 9.02
C LEU A 307 4.20 -0.74 8.85
N CYS A 308 4.11 -2.05 9.02
CA CYS A 308 2.88 -2.79 8.83
C CYS A 308 2.47 -3.48 10.13
N VAL A 309 1.23 -3.28 10.55
CA VAL A 309 0.65 -4.10 11.63
C VAL A 309 0.19 -5.44 11.06
N THR A 310 0.37 -6.53 11.81
CA THR A 310 -0.14 -7.85 11.44
C THR A 310 -1.55 -8.06 11.96
N PHE A 311 -2.45 -8.62 11.16
CA PHE A 311 -3.82 -8.93 11.63
C PHE A 311 -4.02 -10.36 12.09
N LEU A 312 -3.09 -11.23 11.75
CA LEU A 312 -3.11 -12.65 12.05
C LEU A 312 -1.70 -13.21 11.93
N ASP A 313 -1.51 -14.43 12.42
CA ASP A 313 -0.37 -15.27 12.07
C ASP A 313 -0.80 -16.25 10.98
N ARG A 314 -0.21 -16.14 9.79
CA ARG A 314 -0.50 -16.98 8.62
C ARG A 314 -0.12 -18.45 8.83
N LEU A 315 0.73 -18.73 9.81
CA LEU A 315 1.04 -20.10 10.25
C LEU A 315 -0.10 -20.74 11.05
N LEU A 316 -1.11 -19.97 11.46
CA LEU A 316 -2.26 -20.46 12.23
C LEU A 316 -3.57 -20.44 11.43
N GLY A 317 -3.60 -19.79 10.26
CA GLY A 317 -4.77 -19.73 9.41
C GLY A 317 -4.71 -18.59 8.39
N ASP A 318 -5.71 -18.52 7.51
CA ASP A 318 -5.79 -17.46 6.51
C ASP A 318 -6.80 -16.37 6.91
N GLN A 319 -7.95 -16.73 7.49
CA GLN A 319 -9.03 -15.79 7.77
C GLN A 319 -8.66 -14.76 8.84
N VAL A 320 -9.01 -13.49 8.59
CA VAL A 320 -8.91 -12.42 9.58
C VAL A 320 -10.12 -12.53 10.50
N THR A 321 -9.93 -13.13 11.68
CA THR A 321 -10.99 -13.38 12.65
C THR A 321 -11.16 -12.36 13.78
N PRO A 322 -10.18 -11.49 14.13
CA PRO A 322 -10.39 -10.45 15.14
C PRO A 322 -11.52 -9.49 14.77
N ASP A 323 -12.22 -8.97 15.77
CA ASP A 323 -13.32 -8.05 15.57
C ASP A 323 -12.86 -6.68 15.02
N GLN A 324 -13.80 -5.94 14.41
CA GLN A 324 -13.50 -4.66 13.78
C GLN A 324 -12.93 -3.61 14.76
N GLY A 325 -13.33 -3.63 16.03
CA GLY A 325 -12.81 -2.73 17.05
C GLY A 325 -11.35 -3.02 17.37
N THR A 326 -10.99 -4.30 17.51
CA THR A 326 -9.61 -4.75 17.66
C THR A 326 -8.76 -4.39 16.45
N LEU A 327 -9.22 -4.68 15.22
CA LEU A 327 -8.50 -4.33 13.99
C LEU A 327 -8.28 -2.83 13.87
N SER A 328 -9.29 -2.02 14.21
CA SER A 328 -9.20 -0.55 14.17
C SER A 328 -8.16 -0.02 15.15
N LYS A 329 -8.03 -0.60 16.35
CA LYS A 329 -6.98 -0.25 17.32
C LYS A 329 -5.60 -0.62 16.80
N TRP A 330 -5.44 -1.83 16.25
CA TRP A 330 -4.16 -2.29 15.72
C TRP A 330 -3.69 -1.46 14.52
N GLN A 331 -4.59 -1.06 13.63
CA GLN A 331 -4.27 -0.20 12.48
C GLN A 331 -3.62 1.14 12.85
N GLN A 332 -3.79 1.61 14.09
CA GLN A 332 -3.18 2.86 14.55
C GLN A 332 -1.71 2.70 14.99
N ARG A 333 -1.27 1.47 15.31
CA ARG A 333 0.07 1.20 15.87
C ARG A 333 1.23 1.71 15.00
N PRO A 334 1.23 1.52 13.66
CA PRO A 334 2.28 2.09 12.81
C PRO A 334 2.34 3.63 12.88
N ALA A 335 1.18 4.28 12.86
CA ALA A 335 1.08 5.73 12.95
C ALA A 335 1.55 6.27 14.30
N GLN A 336 1.37 5.52 15.39
CA GLN A 336 1.86 5.90 16.73
C GLN A 336 3.39 5.97 16.78
N ILE A 337 4.08 4.98 16.20
CA ILE A 337 5.56 4.99 16.12
C ILE A 337 6.04 6.19 15.29
N VAL A 338 5.47 6.37 14.09
CA VAL A 338 5.85 7.45 13.18
C VAL A 338 5.51 8.83 13.76
N GLY A 339 4.37 8.97 14.42
CA GLY A 339 3.99 10.20 15.11
C GLY A 339 5.00 10.58 16.18
N LYS A 340 5.41 9.64 17.04
CA LYS A 340 6.46 9.88 18.05
C LYS A 340 7.80 10.24 17.43
N TYR A 341 8.17 9.63 16.31
CA TYR A 341 9.38 9.99 15.55
C TYR A 341 9.33 11.45 15.07
N ILE A 342 8.22 11.85 14.44
CA ILE A 342 8.00 13.22 13.97
C ILE A 342 7.98 14.20 15.16
N ALA A 343 7.31 13.85 16.26
CA ALA A 343 7.27 14.66 17.47
C ALA A 343 8.67 14.86 18.09
N GLN A 344 9.53 13.83 18.08
CA GLN A 344 10.92 13.96 18.54
C GLN A 344 11.74 14.89 17.65
N TYR A 345 11.57 14.82 16.32
CA TYR A 345 12.22 15.74 15.38
C TYR A 345 11.90 17.22 15.70
N TYR A 346 10.67 17.52 16.11
CA TYR A 346 10.25 18.87 16.50
C TYR A 346 10.46 19.19 18.00
N GLY A 347 11.14 18.31 18.76
CA GLY A 347 11.39 18.54 20.19
C GLY A 347 10.17 18.40 21.10
N LEU A 348 9.06 17.84 20.61
CA LEU A 348 7.81 17.65 21.36
C LEU A 348 7.81 16.37 22.22
N GLY A 349 8.77 15.46 22.00
CA GLY A 349 8.83 14.14 22.63
C GLY A 349 8.96 14.13 24.16
N THR A 350 9.52 15.19 24.77
CA THR A 350 9.67 15.29 26.24
C THR A 350 8.36 15.60 26.95
N HIS A 351 7.41 16.29 26.29
CA HIS A 351 6.12 16.64 26.88
C HIS A 351 5.12 15.47 26.85
N LEU A 352 5.09 14.69 25.77
CA LEU A 352 4.18 13.54 25.61
C LEU A 352 4.47 12.39 26.58
N LEU A 353 5.75 12.14 26.88
CA LEU A 353 6.15 11.17 27.91
C LEU A 353 5.76 11.65 29.32
N ARG A 354 5.76 12.98 29.56
CA ARG A 354 5.36 13.59 30.84
C ARG A 354 3.85 13.51 31.05
N GLU A 355 3.04 13.81 30.02
CA GLU A 355 1.58 13.74 30.09
C GLU A 355 1.08 12.31 30.28
N LYS A 356 1.64 11.30 29.58
CA LYS A 356 1.30 9.89 29.83
C LYS A 356 1.69 9.43 31.24
N ARG A 357 2.82 9.90 31.77
CA ARG A 357 3.23 9.60 33.16
C ARG A 357 2.29 10.24 34.17
N ILE A 358 1.83 11.47 33.92
CA ILE A 358 0.86 12.18 34.77
C ILE A 358 -0.54 11.54 34.67
N GLN A 359 -0.99 11.11 33.49
CA GLN A 359 -2.26 10.39 33.33
C GLN A 359 -2.24 9.01 34.00
N ASN A 360 -1.13 8.27 33.89
CA ASN A 360 -0.95 7.00 34.61
C ASN A 360 -0.85 7.21 36.13
N LEU A 361 -0.24 8.31 36.59
CA LEU A 361 -0.22 8.68 38.02
C LEU A 361 -1.59 9.17 38.50
N ALA A 362 -2.34 9.92 37.69
CA ALA A 362 -3.68 10.41 38.02
C ALA A 362 -4.72 9.28 38.05
N GLY A 363 -4.57 8.27 37.18
CA GLY A 363 -5.35 7.02 37.24
C GLY A 363 -5.05 6.16 38.47
N CYS A 364 -3.94 6.42 39.17
CA CYS A 364 -3.60 5.77 40.45
C CYS A 364 -3.97 6.60 41.69
N ILE A 365 -4.58 7.79 41.55
CA ILE A 365 -4.91 8.69 42.68
C ILE A 365 -6.41 8.68 43.04
N PHE A 366 -7.25 7.98 42.28
CA PHE A 366 -8.65 7.71 42.66
C PHE A 366 -8.88 6.23 42.94
N ASP A 367 -8.36 5.76 44.07
CA ASP A 367 -8.98 4.68 44.84
C ASP A 367 -8.56 4.85 46.30
N SER A 368 -9.49 5.30 47.15
CA SER A 368 -9.29 5.24 48.60
C SER A 368 -9.38 3.78 49.06
N PRO A 369 -8.54 3.34 50.01
CA PRO A 369 -8.43 1.95 50.39
C PRO A 369 -9.66 1.48 51.19
N ALA A 370 -10.32 0.42 50.72
CA ALA A 370 -11.26 -0.33 51.54
C ALA A 370 -10.50 -1.14 52.61
N PRO A 371 -11.05 -1.29 53.84
CA PRO A 371 -10.32 -1.89 54.95
C PRO A 371 -10.09 -3.40 54.76
N MET A 372 -8.86 -3.83 55.06
CA MET A 372 -8.42 -5.23 55.09
C MET A 372 -9.33 -6.08 55.98
N LYS A 373 -9.97 -7.10 55.40
CA LYS A 373 -10.49 -8.26 56.14
C LYS A 373 -9.45 -9.36 56.10
N THR A 374 -8.92 -9.71 57.27
CA THR A 374 -8.08 -10.89 57.50
C THR A 374 -8.88 -12.16 57.24
N CYS A 375 -8.31 -13.10 56.46
CA CYS A 375 -8.80 -14.47 56.38
C CYS A 375 -7.63 -15.45 56.61
N PRO A 376 -7.87 -16.57 57.33
CA PRO A 376 -6.81 -17.34 57.97
C PRO A 376 -6.18 -18.39 57.06
N ILE A 377 -4.92 -18.68 57.36
CA ILE A 377 -4.10 -19.75 56.79
C ILE A 377 -4.74 -21.12 57.11
N LYS A 378 -4.98 -21.94 56.09
CA LYS A 378 -5.16 -23.39 56.24
C LYS A 378 -4.32 -24.18 55.23
N ASN A 379 -3.72 -25.21 55.79
CA ASN A 379 -2.68 -26.09 55.27
C ASN A 379 -3.00 -26.76 53.93
N ILE A 380 -1.94 -26.89 53.13
CA ILE A 380 -1.84 -27.69 51.92
C ILE A 380 -1.85 -29.17 52.32
N HIS A 381 -2.74 -29.95 51.71
CA HIS A 381 -2.63 -31.41 51.67
C HIS A 381 -2.74 -31.88 50.21
N LEU A 382 -1.73 -32.62 49.76
CA LEU A 382 -1.73 -33.34 48.49
C LEU A 382 -2.79 -34.45 48.49
N SER A 383 -3.52 -34.61 47.39
CA SER A 383 -4.13 -35.89 47.00
C SER A 383 -4.37 -36.02 45.49
N GLN A 384 -3.56 -36.87 44.89
CA GLN A 384 -3.81 -37.87 43.83
C GLN A 384 -4.96 -37.68 42.82
N VAL A 385 -4.54 -37.74 41.55
CA VAL A 385 -5.37 -37.92 40.34
C VAL A 385 -6.00 -39.32 40.31
N LYS A 386 -7.32 -39.38 40.09
CA LYS A 386 -8.04 -40.61 39.70
C LYS A 386 -8.69 -40.44 38.32
N ARG A 387 -8.46 -41.43 37.45
CA ARG A 387 -9.19 -41.71 36.21
C ARG A 387 -10.65 -42.06 36.52
N SER A 388 -11.56 -41.74 35.60
CA SER A 388 -12.82 -42.47 35.41
C SER A 388 -13.27 -42.44 33.95
N GLU A 389 -13.60 -43.63 33.45
CA GLU A 389 -14.15 -43.96 32.14
C GLU A 389 -15.70 -43.83 32.11
N ALA A 390 -16.20 -43.77 30.86
CA ALA A 390 -17.44 -44.35 30.32
C ALA A 390 -18.83 -43.68 30.53
N LEU A 391 -19.48 -43.40 29.37
CA LEU A 391 -20.82 -43.84 28.88
C LEU A 391 -21.37 -42.76 27.91
N SER A 392 -21.50 -42.94 26.58
CA SER A 392 -22.21 -43.91 25.72
C SER A 392 -23.73 -43.68 25.54
N GLY A 393 -24.15 -43.60 24.26
CA GLY A 393 -25.52 -43.74 23.72
C GLY A 393 -26.05 -42.46 23.04
N ARG A 394 -26.48 -42.39 21.77
CA ARG A 394 -27.07 -43.33 20.77
C ARG A 394 -26.73 -42.81 19.34
N LEU A 395 -26.21 -43.58 18.38
CA LEU A 395 -26.86 -44.40 17.32
C LEU A 395 -27.91 -43.63 16.47
N SER A 396 -27.86 -43.63 15.11
CA SER A 396 -27.99 -44.79 14.19
C SER A 396 -27.51 -44.50 12.73
N LYS A 397 -26.70 -45.39 12.10
CA LYS A 397 -26.99 -46.36 10.98
C LYS A 397 -27.21 -45.74 9.58
N SER A 398 -26.77 -46.25 8.42
CA SER A 398 -26.00 -47.40 7.87
C SER A 398 -25.70 -47.02 6.38
N ALA A 399 -24.83 -47.61 5.54
CA ALA A 399 -24.56 -49.01 5.26
C ALA A 399 -23.26 -49.20 4.43
N SER A 400 -22.59 -50.33 4.67
CA SER A 400 -21.68 -51.03 3.75
C SER A 400 -22.45 -52.25 3.22
N GLU A 401 -22.24 -52.78 2.02
CA GLU A 401 -21.24 -53.79 1.60
C GLU A 401 -21.42 -53.97 0.08
N LEU A 402 -20.40 -54.26 -0.74
CA LEU A 402 -19.84 -55.60 -0.96
C LEU A 402 -18.58 -55.50 -1.85
N SER A 403 -17.63 -56.39 -1.61
CA SER A 403 -16.30 -56.47 -2.23
C SER A 403 -16.15 -57.68 -3.17
N CYS A 404 -15.40 -57.46 -4.27
CA CYS A 404 -14.42 -58.30 -4.99
C CYS A 404 -14.76 -59.73 -5.54
N SER A 405 -14.56 -59.90 -6.86
CA SER A 405 -13.93 -61.08 -7.52
C SER A 405 -13.49 -60.76 -8.98
N ALA A 406 -12.48 -61.47 -9.52
CA ALA A 406 -11.83 -61.32 -10.85
C ALA A 406 -11.67 -62.73 -11.54
N PRO A 407 -10.99 -62.94 -12.69
CA PRO A 407 -11.16 -62.45 -14.09
C PRO A 407 -11.25 -63.59 -15.19
N VAL A 408 -11.28 -63.19 -16.49
CA VAL A 408 -10.86 -63.88 -17.78
C VAL A 408 -11.90 -64.61 -18.68
N GLN A 409 -12.06 -64.17 -19.96
CA GLN A 409 -11.86 -64.89 -21.26
C GLN A 409 -12.47 -64.15 -22.49
N ALA A 410 -11.97 -64.44 -23.71
CA ALA A 410 -11.94 -63.59 -24.91
C ALA A 410 -12.79 -64.07 -26.14
N SER A 411 -13.36 -63.09 -26.89
CA SER A 411 -13.64 -62.92 -28.36
C SER A 411 -14.49 -63.95 -29.18
N PRO A 412 -15.10 -63.65 -30.39
CA PRO A 412 -14.93 -62.51 -31.31
C PRO A 412 -16.28 -61.95 -31.93
N PRO A 413 -16.38 -61.29 -33.13
CA PRO A 413 -16.93 -59.92 -33.27
C PRO A 413 -18.23 -59.79 -34.10
N ARG A 414 -18.92 -58.63 -34.01
CA ARG A 414 -19.93 -58.22 -35.02
C ARG A 414 -19.89 -56.70 -35.28
N ALA A 415 -20.05 -56.33 -36.55
CA ALA A 415 -19.66 -55.07 -37.18
C ALA A 415 -20.78 -54.02 -37.36
N ARG A 416 -20.34 -52.81 -37.76
CA ARG A 416 -21.04 -51.60 -38.27
C ARG A 416 -21.45 -50.60 -37.18
N SER A 417 -21.22 -49.29 -37.25
CA SER A 417 -20.92 -48.34 -38.34
C SER A 417 -20.22 -47.10 -37.77
N ALA A 418 -19.14 -46.62 -38.39
CA ALA A 418 -18.47 -45.38 -38.03
C ALA A 418 -18.98 -44.23 -38.92
N HIS A 419 -19.55 -43.18 -38.30
CA HIS A 419 -19.73 -41.89 -38.98
C HIS A 419 -18.43 -41.08 -38.85
N HIS A 420 -17.74 -40.88 -39.96
CA HIS A 420 -16.67 -39.90 -40.09
C HIS A 420 -17.24 -38.48 -39.97
N HIS A 421 -16.85 -37.75 -38.93
CA HIS A 421 -16.93 -36.29 -38.93
C HIS A 421 -15.64 -35.73 -39.55
N THR A 422 -15.75 -35.25 -40.78
CA THR A 422 -14.68 -34.46 -41.42
C THR A 422 -14.56 -33.12 -40.69
N PRO A 423 -13.36 -32.69 -40.24
CA PRO A 423 -13.21 -31.40 -39.59
C PRO A 423 -13.37 -30.26 -40.61
N LEU A 424 -14.34 -29.38 -40.37
CA LEU A 424 -14.53 -28.17 -41.18
C LEU A 424 -13.27 -27.30 -41.15
N SER A 425 -12.81 -26.89 -42.34
CA SER A 425 -11.64 -26.04 -42.52
C SER A 425 -11.81 -24.70 -41.80
N VAL A 426 -10.68 -24.09 -41.41
CA VAL A 426 -10.63 -22.81 -40.68
C VAL A 426 -11.42 -21.71 -41.39
N VAL A 427 -11.47 -21.74 -42.73
CA VAL A 427 -12.25 -20.80 -43.55
C VAL A 427 -13.76 -20.93 -43.29
N HIS A 428 -14.28 -22.16 -43.16
CA HIS A 428 -15.69 -22.41 -42.89
C HIS A 428 -16.12 -21.96 -41.49
N ARG A 429 -15.25 -22.12 -40.48
CA ARG A 429 -15.52 -21.63 -39.11
C ARG A 429 -15.54 -20.11 -39.03
N THR A 430 -14.65 -19.46 -39.78
CA THR A 430 -14.54 -18.00 -39.83
C THR A 430 -15.76 -17.39 -40.52
N HIS A 431 -16.23 -17.99 -41.61
CA HIS A 431 -17.43 -17.53 -42.32
C HIS A 431 -18.71 -17.68 -41.46
N HIS A 432 -18.84 -18.77 -40.71
CA HIS A 432 -19.95 -18.98 -39.78
C HIS A 432 -19.95 -17.97 -38.61
N PHE A 433 -18.76 -17.60 -38.11
CA PHE A 433 -18.61 -16.58 -37.07
C PHE A 433 -19.09 -15.19 -37.55
N PHE A 434 -18.63 -14.73 -38.72
CA PHE A 434 -19.04 -13.42 -39.25
C PHE A 434 -20.51 -13.38 -39.68
N SER A 435 -21.07 -14.49 -40.18
CA SER A 435 -22.49 -14.58 -40.50
C SER A 435 -23.37 -14.46 -39.25
N ASN A 436 -22.96 -15.07 -38.13
CA ASN A 436 -23.67 -14.94 -36.85
C ASN A 436 -23.54 -13.54 -36.24
N LEU A 437 -22.39 -12.89 -36.42
CA LEU A 437 -22.18 -11.50 -35.97
C LEU A 437 -23.09 -10.52 -36.73
N LYS A 438 -23.20 -10.69 -38.06
CA LYS A 438 -24.08 -9.88 -38.92
C LYS A 438 -25.56 -10.04 -38.55
N ASN A 439 -25.98 -11.27 -38.24
CA ASN A 439 -27.36 -11.56 -37.82
C ASN A 439 -27.68 -10.97 -36.43
N ARG A 440 -26.72 -10.96 -35.49
CA ARG A 440 -26.89 -10.30 -34.18
C ARG A 440 -26.95 -8.78 -34.30
N TRP A 441 -26.17 -8.18 -35.20
CA TRP A 441 -26.16 -6.75 -35.41
C TRP A 441 -27.47 -6.24 -36.06
N HIS A 442 -28.05 -7.00 -36.99
CA HIS A 442 -29.36 -6.67 -37.57
C HIS A 442 -30.51 -6.75 -36.56
N ARG A 443 -30.47 -7.69 -35.60
CA ARG A 443 -31.46 -7.77 -34.50
C ARG A 443 -31.33 -6.65 -33.47
N SER A 444 -30.14 -6.07 -33.29
CA SER A 444 -29.93 -4.93 -32.40
C SER A 444 -30.51 -3.62 -32.95
N LYS A 445 -30.60 -3.47 -34.28
CA LYS A 445 -31.16 -2.27 -34.94
C LYS A 445 -32.69 -2.29 -35.08
N SER A 446 -33.35 -3.43 -34.82
CA SER A 446 -34.82 -3.52 -34.88
C SER A 446 -35.51 -3.28 -33.53
N ARG A 447 -34.76 -2.97 -32.46
CA ARG A 447 -35.30 -2.74 -31.11
C ARG A 447 -35.51 -1.27 -30.75
N GLU A 448 -35.19 -0.36 -31.66
CA GLU A 448 -35.49 1.08 -31.55
C GLU A 448 -36.55 1.46 -32.59
N ARG A 449 -37.83 1.24 -32.27
CA ARG A 449 -39.01 1.86 -32.90
C ARG A 449 -40.31 1.52 -32.12
N CYS A 450 -40.66 2.42 -31.16
CA CYS A 450 -41.99 2.90 -30.68
C CYS A 450 -43.11 1.90 -30.28
N PRO A 451 -44.22 2.29 -29.57
CA PRO A 451 -44.69 3.63 -29.15
C PRO A 451 -45.18 3.75 -27.68
N ALA A 452 -45.70 4.95 -27.37
CA ALA A 452 -46.24 5.39 -26.08
C ALA A 452 -47.49 4.63 -25.58
N GLY A 453 -47.59 4.54 -24.26
CA GLY A 453 -48.83 4.27 -23.51
C GLY A 453 -49.16 2.79 -23.29
N THR A 454 -48.93 2.29 -22.08
CA THR A 454 -49.86 1.43 -21.31
C THR A 454 -49.26 1.19 -19.92
N ILE A 455 -50.05 1.50 -18.89
CA ILE A 455 -49.79 1.29 -17.47
C ILE A 455 -50.01 -0.19 -17.14
N LEU A 456 -49.11 -0.79 -16.34
CA LEU A 456 -49.45 -1.96 -15.52
C LEU A 456 -48.67 -1.93 -14.21
N SER A 457 -49.45 -1.80 -13.14
CA SER A 457 -49.07 -1.79 -11.73
C SER A 457 -48.96 -3.21 -11.19
N VAL A 458 -47.85 -3.55 -10.52
CA VAL A 458 -47.84 -4.50 -9.38
C VAL A 458 -46.66 -4.13 -8.46
N ALA A 459 -46.97 -3.91 -7.18
CA ALA A 459 -46.06 -3.94 -6.02
C ALA A 459 -46.77 -4.77 -4.92
N PRO A 460 -46.17 -5.12 -3.76
CA PRO A 460 -44.77 -5.04 -3.32
C PRO A 460 -44.23 -6.37 -2.71
N GLY A 461 -42.92 -6.44 -2.42
CA GLY A 461 -42.30 -7.51 -1.62
C GLY A 461 -40.97 -7.04 -1.00
N ALA A 462 -40.82 -7.28 0.30
CA ALA A 462 -39.97 -6.55 1.26
C ALA A 462 -38.45 -6.80 1.21
N ASP A 463 -37.72 -5.68 1.29
CA ASP A 463 -36.51 -5.33 2.06
C ASP A 463 -35.46 -6.38 2.48
N SER A 464 -34.20 -6.11 2.09
CA SER A 464 -33.08 -6.02 3.05
C SER A 464 -31.92 -5.14 2.56
N SER A 465 -31.71 -4.06 3.33
CA SER A 465 -30.52 -3.22 3.55
C SER A 465 -29.84 -2.50 2.38
N GLY A 466 -30.16 -1.21 2.27
CA GLY A 466 -29.50 -0.22 1.44
C GLY A 466 -28.29 0.45 2.10
N THR A 467 -27.44 1.01 1.25
CA THR A 467 -26.45 2.03 1.55
C THR A 467 -27.11 3.41 1.41
N GLU A 468 -27.17 4.18 2.49
CA GLU A 468 -27.57 5.59 2.44
C GLU A 468 -26.51 6.43 1.72
N TYR A 469 -26.92 7.10 0.65
CA TYR A 469 -26.20 8.22 0.06
C TYR A 469 -26.87 9.50 0.51
N ASP A 470 -26.10 10.36 1.16
CA ASP A 470 -26.52 11.68 1.60
C ASP A 470 -26.63 12.60 0.38
N HIS A 471 -27.83 13.16 0.17
CA HIS A 471 -28.14 14.15 -0.87
C HIS A 471 -27.97 15.55 -0.29
N SER A 472 -26.96 16.30 -0.73
CA SER A 472 -27.03 17.76 -0.76
C SER A 472 -27.07 18.22 -2.21
N SER A 473 -28.27 18.63 -2.64
CA SER A 473 -28.54 19.29 -3.90
C SER A 473 -27.93 20.69 -3.93
N ASP A 474 -27.12 20.98 -4.94
CA ASP A 474 -27.10 22.29 -5.56
C ASP A 474 -26.91 22.12 -7.07
N HIS A 475 -27.90 22.59 -7.83
CA HIS A 475 -27.95 22.57 -9.27
C HIS A 475 -27.17 23.76 -9.84
N THR A 476 -26.25 23.51 -10.77
CA THR A 476 -25.94 24.44 -11.89
C THR A 476 -25.26 23.69 -13.03
N PRO A 477 -25.69 23.87 -14.30
CA PRO A 477 -25.11 23.17 -15.44
C PRO A 477 -23.94 23.98 -16.04
N ALA A 478 -22.72 23.43 -16.01
CA ALA A 478 -21.60 23.95 -16.76
C ALA A 478 -21.46 23.20 -18.09
N ASN A 479 -21.99 23.80 -19.16
CA ASN A 479 -21.63 23.46 -20.53
C ASN A 479 -20.24 24.04 -20.86
N SER A 480 -19.40 23.18 -21.44
CA SER A 480 -18.11 23.45 -22.08
C SER A 480 -18.10 24.63 -23.06
N PRO A 481 -16.98 25.35 -23.25
CA PRO A 481 -16.79 26.20 -24.41
C PRO A 481 -15.74 25.64 -25.39
N LEU A 482 -16.23 25.18 -26.55
CA LEU A 482 -15.49 25.17 -27.81
C LEU A 482 -15.54 26.57 -28.44
N HIS A 483 -14.41 26.96 -29.03
CA HIS A 483 -14.13 28.06 -29.96
C HIS A 483 -15.25 29.07 -30.32
N ARG A 484 -14.94 30.37 -30.10
CA ARG A 484 -15.64 31.49 -30.75
C ARG A 484 -14.66 32.36 -31.54
N LYS A 485 -14.68 32.24 -32.87
CA LYS A 485 -14.17 33.27 -33.80
C LYS A 485 -15.18 34.43 -33.84
N ARG A 486 -14.70 35.68 -33.75
CA ARG A 486 -15.43 36.88 -34.18
C ARG A 486 -14.63 37.57 -35.30
N LYS A 487 -15.37 37.94 -36.36
CA LYS A 487 -14.92 38.68 -37.54
C LYS A 487 -14.57 40.12 -37.16
N GLY A 488 -13.48 40.63 -37.75
CA GLY A 488 -13.17 42.03 -37.94
C GLY A 488 -12.38 42.16 -39.24
N GLN A 489 -12.89 42.96 -40.18
CA GLN A 489 -12.33 43.18 -41.52
C GLN A 489 -11.05 44.02 -41.45
N LEU A 490 -10.05 43.71 -42.28
CA LEU A 490 -9.42 44.65 -43.23
C LEU A 490 -8.31 43.96 -44.05
N LYS A 491 -8.47 44.13 -45.37
CA LYS A 491 -7.48 44.26 -46.46
C LYS A 491 -6.65 43.07 -47.00
N GLU A 492 -6.82 42.98 -48.31
CA GLU A 492 -5.84 42.76 -49.39
C GLU A 492 -5.72 41.37 -50.04
N GLN A 493 -5.94 41.43 -51.36
CA GLN A 493 -5.80 40.42 -52.40
C GLN A 493 -4.38 39.84 -52.43
N VAL A 494 -4.23 38.59 -52.85
CA VAL A 494 -3.52 38.17 -54.08
C VAL A 494 -3.79 36.68 -54.33
N ASP A 495 -3.82 36.34 -55.61
CA ASP A 495 -4.24 35.13 -56.30
C ASP A 495 -3.52 33.80 -56.00
N ILE A 496 -4.30 32.72 -56.18
CA ILE A 496 -4.06 31.48 -56.94
C ILE A 496 -2.64 30.88 -56.93
N VAL A 497 -2.54 29.61 -56.52
CA VAL A 497 -2.09 28.48 -57.38
C VAL A 497 -2.28 27.15 -56.62
N LYS A 498 -3.02 26.24 -57.28
CA LYS A 498 -3.13 24.81 -56.97
C LYS A 498 -1.76 24.15 -57.12
N LEU A 499 -1.47 23.08 -56.37
CA LEU A 499 -0.90 21.81 -56.87
C LEU A 499 -0.64 20.84 -55.70
N PHE A 500 -1.44 19.78 -55.63
CA PHE A 500 -1.01 18.44 -55.20
C PHE A 500 -0.71 17.65 -56.50
N PRO A 501 0.23 16.69 -56.50
CA PRO A 501 -0.12 15.34 -56.04
C PRO A 501 0.98 14.59 -55.25
N SER A 502 0.47 13.75 -54.34
CA SER A 502 0.82 12.35 -54.05
C SER A 502 2.17 11.79 -54.53
N ILE A 503 2.95 11.22 -53.59
CA ILE A 503 3.22 9.77 -53.43
C ILE A 503 3.22 9.47 -51.92
#